data_AF-A0A3C1YY02-F1
#
_entry.id   AF-A0A3C1YY02-F1
#
_cell.length_a   1.000
_cell.length_b   1.000
_cell.length_c   1.000
_cell.angle_alpha   90.00
_cell.angle_beta   90.00
_cell.angle_gamma   90.00
#
_symmetry.space_group_name_H-M   'P 1'
#
loop_
_entity.id
_entity.type
_entity.pdbx_description
1 polymer ?
#
loop_
_entity_poly.entity_id
_entity_poly.type
_entity_poly.pdbx_seq_one_letter_code
_entity_poly.pdbx_strand_id
1 'polypeptide(L)'
;MVQFQVSAGVAQPQYGFVPSHKINVTQGSNTFSYWYVQDPATARAFDSQKDSDLVELMHSKGLEFQLGQFESFAIGADRNYHLQRLTSHEFLIKSLR
;
A
#
# COMPACT_ATOMS: atom_id res chain seq x y z
N MET A 1 11.21 -7.22 13.55
CA MET A 1 9.79 -6.89 13.80
C MET A 1 9.46 -5.68 12.95
N VAL A 2 8.51 -5.80 12.03
CA VAL A 2 8.03 -4.66 11.23
C VAL A 2 6.99 -3.92 12.07
N GLN A 3 7.16 -2.62 12.27
CA GLN A 3 6.14 -1.78 12.90
C GLN A 3 5.50 -0.92 11.83
N PHE A 4 4.16 -0.85 11.84
CA PHE A 4 3.43 0.02 10.93
C PHE A 4 2.43 0.91 11.67
N GLN A 5 2.21 2.09 11.10
CA GLN A 5 1.24 3.07 11.57
C GLN A 5 0.33 3.46 10.41
N VAL A 6 -0.97 3.64 10.68
CA VAL A 6 -1.98 3.90 9.67
C VAL A 6 -2.64 5.24 9.97
N SER A 7 -2.76 6.11 8.96
CA SER A 7 -3.45 7.39 9.04
C SER A 7 -4.53 7.47 7.97
N ALA A 8 -5.78 7.71 8.38
CA ALA A 8 -6.92 7.93 7.49
C ALA A 8 -7.09 9.43 7.15
N GLY A 9 -7.75 9.75 6.04
CA GLY A 9 -8.07 11.14 5.70
C GLY A 9 -6.85 11.98 5.33
N VAL A 10 -5.86 11.35 4.70
CA VAL A 10 -4.62 12.01 4.26
C VAL A 10 -4.85 12.89 3.03
N ALA A 11 -4.16 14.03 2.99
CA ALA A 11 -4.18 14.94 1.85
C ALA A 11 -3.80 14.21 0.55
N GLN A 12 -4.43 14.63 -0.55
CA GLN A 12 -4.20 14.08 -1.87
C GLN A 12 -2.71 14.22 -2.24
N PRO A 13 -1.99 13.13 -2.53
CA PRO A 13 -0.58 13.19 -2.84
C PRO A 13 -0.36 13.80 -4.23
N GLN A 14 0.87 14.27 -4.47
CA GLN A 14 1.33 14.89 -5.72
C GLN A 14 1.03 14.08 -7.00
N TYR A 15 0.73 12.79 -6.87
CA TYR A 15 0.65 11.82 -7.96
C TYR A 15 -0.77 11.66 -8.56
N GLY A 16 -1.74 12.49 -8.19
CA GLY A 16 -3.03 12.56 -8.89
C GLY A 16 -4.05 11.45 -8.57
N PHE A 17 -3.87 10.70 -7.48
CA PHE A 17 -4.85 9.73 -6.97
C PHE A 17 -5.42 10.18 -5.61
N VAL A 18 -6.56 9.62 -5.19
CA VAL A 18 -7.21 9.90 -3.89
C VAL A 18 -6.98 8.72 -2.94
N PRO A 19 -6.03 8.79 -1.99
CA PRO A 19 -5.84 7.73 -1.02
C PRO A 19 -6.93 7.77 0.05
N SER A 20 -7.37 6.59 0.48
CA SER A 20 -8.16 6.45 1.70
C SER A 20 -7.28 6.45 2.95
N HIS A 21 -6.10 5.81 2.86
CA HIS A 21 -5.18 5.64 3.98
C HIS A 21 -3.73 5.83 3.55
N LYS A 22 -2.90 6.28 4.48
CA LYS A 22 -1.44 6.19 4.42
C LYS A 22 -0.97 5.21 5.47
N ILE A 23 -0.17 4.23 5.05
CA ILE A 23 0.43 3.22 5.91
C ILE A 23 1.93 3.49 5.90
N ASN A 24 2.50 3.80 7.06
CA ASN A 24 3.94 3.97 7.23
C ASN A 24 4.50 2.69 7.82
N VAL A 25 5.50 2.10 7.17
CA VAL A 25 6.20 0.91 7.63
C VAL A 25 7.64 1.29 7.95
N THR A 26 8.07 1.06 9.18
CA THR A 26 9.44 1.36 9.60
C THR A 26 10.27 0.08 9.67
N GLN A 27 11.40 0.06 8.96
CA GLN A 27 12.36 -1.05 8.94
C GLN A 27 13.78 -0.49 9.09
N GLY A 28 14.39 -0.74 10.25
CA GLY A 28 15.66 -0.10 10.61
C GLY A 28 15.50 1.41 10.75
N SER A 29 16.33 2.18 10.04
CA SER A 29 16.25 3.65 9.99
C SER A 29 15.32 4.19 8.90
N ASN A 30 14.78 3.32 8.03
CA ASN A 30 13.99 3.72 6.88
C ASN A 30 12.50 3.66 7.21
N THR A 31 11.76 4.66 6.74
CA THR A 31 10.29 4.68 6.79
C THR A 31 9.74 4.69 5.38
N PHE A 32 8.94 3.68 5.07
CA PHE A 32 8.30 3.47 3.77
C PHE A 32 6.84 3.87 3.87
N SER A 33 6.38 4.74 2.97
CA SER A 33 5.00 5.21 2.89
C SER A 33 4.25 4.43 1.80
N TYR A 34 3.13 3.82 2.17
CA TYR A 34 2.21 3.14 1.27
C TYR A 34 0.90 3.91 1.23
N TRP A 35 0.52 4.36 0.05
CA TRP A 35 -0.72 5.07 -0.18
C TRP A 35 -1.80 4.07 -0.62
N TYR A 36 -2.79 3.81 0.23
CA TYR A 36 -3.88 2.89 -0.07
C TYR A 36 -5.03 3.60 -0.78
N VAL A 37 -5.38 3.14 -1.97
CA VAL A 37 -6.43 3.69 -2.84
C VAL A 37 -7.49 2.62 -3.10
N GLN A 38 -8.77 3.02 -3.09
CA GLN A 38 -9.88 2.16 -3.52
C GLN A 38 -10.20 2.48 -4.99
N ASP A 39 -9.96 1.55 -5.90
CA ASP A 39 -10.13 1.75 -7.35
C ASP A 39 -10.74 0.49 -8.00
N PRO A 40 -12.08 0.41 -8.18
CA PRO A 40 -13.06 1.50 -8.07
C PRO A 40 -13.33 1.94 -6.61
N ALA A 41 -13.98 3.08 -6.41
CA ALA A 41 -14.29 3.60 -5.06
C ALA A 41 -15.15 2.64 -4.19
N THR A 42 -15.83 1.67 -4.82
CA THR A 42 -16.58 0.61 -4.13
C THR A 42 -15.70 -0.54 -3.64
N ALA A 43 -14.42 -0.55 -4.00
CA ALA A 43 -13.48 -1.57 -3.58
C ALA A 43 -13.32 -1.58 -2.05
N ARG A 44 -12.88 -2.70 -1.51
CA ARG A 44 -12.70 -2.91 -0.07
C ARG A 44 -11.86 -1.80 0.58
N ALA A 45 -12.39 -1.22 1.66
CA ALA A 45 -11.65 -0.30 2.52
C ALA A 45 -10.57 -1.04 3.32
N PHE A 46 -9.47 -0.34 3.60
CA PHE A 46 -8.41 -0.87 4.45
C PHE A 46 -8.91 -1.06 5.90
N ASP A 47 -8.65 -2.22 6.48
CA ASP A 47 -8.99 -2.59 7.86
C ASP A 47 -7.70 -2.79 8.67
N SER A 48 -7.35 -1.81 9.51
CA SER A 48 -6.11 -1.82 10.28
C SER A 48 -5.97 -2.97 11.27
N GLN A 49 -7.06 -3.66 11.62
CA GLN A 49 -7.03 -4.81 12.51
C GLN A 49 -6.86 -6.13 11.77
N LYS A 50 -7.25 -6.19 10.48
CA LYS A 50 -7.26 -7.44 9.70
C LYS A 50 -6.24 -7.48 8.59
N ASP A 51 -5.71 -6.33 8.18
CA ASP A 51 -4.82 -6.22 7.02
C ASP A 51 -3.34 -6.19 7.38
N SER A 52 -2.93 -6.70 8.55
CA SER A 52 -1.50 -6.83 8.88
C SER A 52 -0.74 -7.64 7.85
N ASP A 53 -1.31 -8.78 7.42
CA ASP A 53 -0.70 -9.68 6.44
C ASP A 53 -0.58 -9.01 5.06
N LEU A 54 -1.53 -8.14 4.73
CA LEU A 54 -1.46 -7.30 3.53
C LEU A 54 -0.28 -6.32 3.61
N VAL A 55 -0.12 -5.65 4.76
CA VAL A 55 0.98 -4.72 4.98
C VAL A 55 2.33 -5.42 4.87
N GLU A 56 2.47 -6.60 5.47
CA GLU A 56 3.71 -7.38 5.41
C GLU A 56 4.02 -7.85 3.99
N LEU A 57 3.02 -8.41 3.29
CA LEU A 57 3.18 -8.89 1.91
C LEU A 57 3.53 -7.76 0.94
N MET A 58 2.82 -6.62 1.02
CA MET A 58 3.12 -5.46 0.17
C MET A 58 4.49 -4.87 0.48
N HIS A 59 4.91 -4.91 1.75
CA HIS A 59 6.23 -4.41 2.14
C HIS A 59 7.34 -5.29 1.55
N SER A 60 7.24 -6.62 1.74
CA SER A 60 8.21 -7.56 1.17
C SER A 60 8.32 -7.42 -0.35
N LYS A 61 7.19 -7.41 -1.07
CA LYS A 61 7.17 -7.28 -2.53
C LYS A 61 7.71 -5.92 -2.99
N GLY A 62 7.30 -4.83 -2.34
CA GLY A 62 7.71 -3.48 -2.72
C GLY A 62 9.22 -3.26 -2.63
N LEU A 63 9.90 -3.92 -1.69
CA LEU A 63 11.37 -3.83 -1.56
C LEU A 63 12.12 -4.47 -2.73
N GLU A 64 11.50 -5.44 -3.41
CA GLU A 64 12.07 -6.10 -4.59
C GLU A 64 11.87 -5.28 -5.88
N PHE A 65 11.01 -4.26 -5.86
CA PHE A 65 10.63 -3.52 -7.06
C PHE A 65 11.66 -2.46 -7.43
N GLN A 66 11.94 -2.33 -8.72
CA GLN A 66 12.62 -1.16 -9.27
C GLN A 66 11.68 0.06 -9.26
N LEU A 67 12.25 1.27 -9.39
CA LEU A 67 11.44 2.50 -9.50
C LEU A 67 10.52 2.42 -10.72
N GLY A 68 9.22 2.70 -10.52
CA GLY A 68 8.19 2.61 -11.56
C GLY A 68 7.65 1.20 -11.81
N GLN A 69 8.27 0.14 -11.24
CA GLN A 69 7.76 -1.22 -11.36
C GLN A 69 6.46 -1.39 -10.57
N PHE A 70 5.59 -2.27 -11.08
CA PHE A 70 4.34 -2.64 -10.44
C PHE A 70 4.05 -4.13 -10.57
N GLU A 71 3.21 -4.64 -9.68
CA GLU A 71 2.66 -6.01 -9.73
C GLU A 71 1.25 -6.02 -9.13
N SER A 72 0.38 -6.88 -9.67
CA SER A 72 -0.91 -7.18 -9.04
C SER A 72 -0.87 -8.53 -8.34
N PHE A 73 -1.34 -8.60 -7.10
CA PHE A 73 -1.31 -9.80 -6.27
C PHE A 73 -2.64 -10.03 -5.55
N ALA A 74 -2.78 -11.25 -5.02
CA ALA A 74 -3.94 -11.72 -4.29
C ALA A 74 -3.61 -11.91 -2.81
N ILE A 75 -4.61 -11.70 -1.96
CA ILE A 75 -4.64 -12.23 -0.58
C ILE A 75 -5.91 -13.07 -0.51
N GLY A 76 -5.74 -14.39 -0.54
CA GLY A 76 -6.82 -15.35 -0.80
C GLY A 76 -6.94 -15.72 -2.27
N ALA A 77 -8.16 -16.02 -2.73
CA ALA A 77 -8.41 -16.63 -4.04
C ALA A 77 -8.41 -15.64 -5.23
N ASP A 78 -8.58 -14.34 -4.99
CA ASP A 78 -8.72 -13.32 -6.04
C ASP A 78 -7.61 -12.27 -6.01
N ARG A 79 -7.19 -11.82 -7.21
CA ARG A 79 -6.23 -10.71 -7.37
C ARG A 79 -6.90 -9.39 -7.01
N ASN A 80 -6.79 -9.03 -5.75
CA ASN A 80 -7.50 -7.90 -5.17
C ASN A 80 -6.65 -6.64 -5.05
N TYR A 81 -5.32 -6.73 -5.25
CA TYR A 81 -4.42 -5.61 -5.00
C TYR A 81 -3.45 -5.35 -6.15
N HIS A 82 -3.12 -4.09 -6.35
CA HIS A 82 -2.07 -3.64 -7.26
C HIS A 82 -1.08 -2.77 -6.49
N LEU A 83 0.20 -3.14 -6.47
CA LEU A 83 1.28 -2.41 -5.83
C LEU A 83 2.21 -1.82 -6.88
N GLN A 84 2.58 -0.56 -6.71
CA GLN A 84 3.52 0.14 -7.57
C GLN A 84 4.52 0.91 -6.71
N ARG A 85 5.80 0.88 -7.09
CA ARG A 85 6.84 1.70 -6.47
C ARG A 85 6.91 3.06 -7.17
N LEU A 86 6.61 4.13 -6.43
CA LEU A 86 6.63 5.50 -6.93
C LEU A 86 8.02 6.12 -6.78
N THR A 87 8.62 5.97 -5.60
CA THR A 87 9.96 6.48 -5.28
C THR A 87 10.76 5.47 -4.46
N SER A 88 11.92 5.87 -3.93
CA SER A 88 12.73 4.99 -3.08
C SER A 88 11.98 4.53 -1.82
N HIS A 89 11.08 5.36 -1.28
CA HIS A 89 10.36 5.07 -0.04
C HIS A 89 8.84 5.25 -0.15
N GLU A 90 8.30 5.53 -1.34
CA GLU A 90 6.86 5.66 -1.54
C GLU A 90 6.30 4.63 -2.50
N PHE A 91 5.15 4.08 -2.13
CA PHE A 91 4.42 3.06 -2.87
C PHE A 91 2.95 3.42 -2.97
N LEU A 92 2.33 3.02 -4.08
CA LEU A 92 0.89 3.05 -4.27
C LEU A 92 0.37 1.62 -4.13
N ILE A 93 -0.64 1.41 -3.30
CA ILE A 93 -1.42 0.17 -3.27
C ILE A 93 -2.88 0.45 -3.59
N LYS A 94 -3.41 -0.21 -4.61
CA LYS A 94 -4.82 -0.10 -5.00
C LYS A 94 -5.57 -1.38 -4.62
N SER A 95 -6.71 -1.24 -3.95
CA SER A 95 -7.73 -2.30 -3.89
C SER A 95 -8.54 -2.26 -5.17
N LEU A 96 -8.66 -3.40 -5.84
CA LEU A 96 -9.30 -3.55 -7.15
C LEU A 96 -10.72 -4.09 -7.07
N ARG A 97 -11.14 -4.58 -5.90
CA ARG A 97 -12.45 -5.20 -5.63
C ARG A 97 -12.91 -4.90 -4.22
#